data_AF-A0A087SHZ6-F1
#
_entry.id   AF-A0A087SHZ6-F1
#
_cell.length_a   1.000
_cell.length_b   1.000
_cell.length_c   1.000
_cell.angle_alpha   90.00
_cell.angle_beta   90.00
_cell.angle_gamma   90.00
#
_symmetry.space_group_name_H-M   'P 1'
#
loop_
_entity.id
_entity.type
_entity.pdbx_description
1 polymer ?
#
loop_
_entity_poly.entity_id
_entity_poly.type
_entity_poly.pdbx_seq_one_letter_code
_entity_poly.pdbx_strand_id
1 'polypeptide(L)' 'MIAPLYEQLAASHPAINFYKVDIDGEAVRGTVLEQAVSSVPTFVSYRGGKRLDQFSGADRAALQLMVDALSSAAA' A
#
# COMPACT_ATOMS: atom_id res chain seq x y z
N MET A 1 11.38 -9.32 -3.20
CA MET A 1 11.10 -10.24 -2.08
C MET A 1 9.88 -9.87 -1.23
N ILE A 2 9.20 -8.74 -1.49
CA ILE A 2 7.99 -8.34 -0.75
C ILE A 2 6.68 -8.91 -1.32
N ALA A 3 6.64 -9.21 -2.62
CA ALA A 3 5.43 -9.62 -3.34
C ALA A 3 4.68 -10.83 -2.72
N PRO A 4 5.35 -11.92 -2.30
CA PRO A 4 4.63 -13.04 -1.69
C PRO A 4 3.93 -12.68 -0.36
N LEU A 5 4.52 -11.78 0.44
CA LEU A 5 3.89 -11.30 1.67
C LEU A 5 2.66 -10.43 1.34
N TYR A 6 2.79 -9.55 0.33
CA TYR A 6 1.69 -8.71 -0.11
C TYR A 6 0.49 -9.55 -0.58
N GLU A 7 0.74 -10.60 -1.36
CA GLU A 7 -0.29 -11.54 -1.83
C GLU A 7 -0.93 -12.33 -0.69
N GLN A 8 -0.13 -12.81 0.27
CA GLN A 8 -0.64 -13.46 1.48
C GLN A 8 -1.53 -12.53 2.30
N LEU A 9 -1.10 -11.28 2.53
CA LEU A 9 -1.87 -10.29 3.27
C LEU A 9 -3.20 -9.96 2.60
N ALA A 10 -3.19 -9.83 1.27
CA ALA A 10 -4.40 -9.62 0.48
C ALA A 10 -5.38 -10.79 0.60
N ALA A 11 -4.89 -12.03 0.58
CA ALA A 11 -5.73 -13.22 0.77
C ALA A 11 -6.30 -13.33 2.20
N SER A 12 -5.52 -12.95 3.22
CA SER A 12 -5.94 -13.03 4.63
C SER A 12 -6.86 -11.90 5.08
N HIS A 13 -6.91 -10.77 4.35
CA HIS A 13 -7.71 -9.59 4.71
C HIS A 13 -8.70 -9.22 3.59
N PRO A 14 -9.74 -10.03 3.33
CA PRO A 14 -10.67 -9.80 2.23
C PRO A 14 -11.50 -8.50 2.35
N ALA A 15 -11.55 -7.89 3.53
CA ALA A 15 -12.21 -6.60 3.76
C ALA A 15 -11.35 -5.39 3.35
N ILE A 16 -10.06 -5.60 3.04
CA ILE A 16 -9.13 -4.54 2.62
C ILE A 16 -8.84 -4.74 1.14
N ASN A 17 -8.94 -3.66 0.37
CA ASN A 17 -8.60 -3.69 -1.05
C ASN A 17 -7.11 -3.44 -1.27
N PHE A 18 -6.44 -4.35 -1.96
CA PHE A 18 -5.02 -4.27 -2.30
C PHE A 18 -4.86 -3.92 -3.78
N TYR A 19 -4.11 -2.85 -4.08
CA TYR A 19 -3.87 -2.38 -5.44
C TYR A 19 -2.37 -2.31 -5.76
N LYS A 20 -1.97 -2.88 -6.90
CA LYS A 20 -0.62 -2.75 -7.44
C LYS A 20 -0.66 -1.76 -8.59
N VAL A 21 0.13 -0.70 -8.49
CA VAL A 21 0.25 0.32 -9.52
C VAL A 21 1.65 0.21 -10.13
N ASP A 22 1.70 0.07 -11.45
CA ASP A 22 2.95 0.16 -12.20
C ASP A 22 3.29 1.64 -12.40
N ILE A 23 4.39 2.09 -11.78
CA ILE A 23 4.77 3.51 -11.75
C ILE A 23 5.42 3.99 -13.04
N ASP A 24 5.82 3.07 -13.93
CA ASP A 24 6.45 3.41 -15.22
C ASP A 24 5.39 3.78 -16.28
N GLY A 25 4.10 3.65 -15.97
CA GLY A 25 3.00 4.00 -16.85
C GLY A 25 2.80 5.52 -16.98
N GLU A 26 2.79 6.03 -18.21
CA GLU A 26 2.60 7.47 -18.50
C GLU A 26 1.29 8.01 -17.88
N ALA A 27 0.22 7.21 -17.91
CA ALA A 27 -1.09 7.59 -17.38
C ALA A 27 -1.13 7.81 -15.86
N VAL A 28 -0.18 7.25 -15.11
CA VAL A 28 -0.12 7.36 -13.64
C VAL A 28 0.95 8.31 -13.15
N ARG A 29 1.73 8.91 -14.07
CA ARG A 29 2.85 9.81 -13.73
C ARG A 29 2.42 10.98 -12.83
N GLY A 30 1.23 11.55 -13.07
CA GLY A 30 0.66 12.58 -12.20
C GLY A 30 0.43 12.07 -10.77
N THR A 31 -0.17 10.89 -10.63
CA THR A 31 -0.41 10.23 -9.33
C THR A 31 0.89 9.89 -8.61
N VAL A 32 1.93 9.40 -9.31
CA VAL A 32 3.25 9.11 -8.74
C VAL A 32 3.86 10.36 -8.09
N LEU A 33 3.77 11.51 -8.77
CA LEU A 33 4.23 12.79 -8.26
C LEU A 33 3.38 13.28 -7.08
N GLU A 34 2.06 13.25 -7.20
CA GLU A 34 1.12 13.64 -6.14
C GLU A 34 1.27 12.81 -4.86
N GLN A 35 1.55 11.52 -5.02
CA GLN A 35 1.81 10.60 -3.91
C GLN A 35 3.26 10.61 -3.44
N ALA A 36 4.12 11.50 -3.97
CA ALA A 36 5.52 11.63 -3.60
C ALA A 36 6.30 10.29 -3.63
N VAL A 37 5.98 9.43 -4.61
CA VAL A 37 6.67 8.15 -4.77
C VAL A 37 8.06 8.41 -5.36
N SER A 38 9.09 8.16 -4.55
CA SER A 38 10.49 8.42 -4.90
C SER A 38 11.34 7.15 -5.03
N SER A 39 10.81 6.00 -4.61
CA SER A 39 11.48 4.71 -4.69
C SER A 39 10.44 3.59 -4.80
N VAL A 40 10.85 2.41 -5.27
CA VAL A 40 9.98 1.23 -5.30
C VAL A 40 10.53 0.13 -4.39
N PRO A 41 9.67 -0.60 -3.66
CA PRO A 41 8.23 -0.37 -3.53
C PRO A 41 7.89 0.81 -2.58
N THR A 42 6.76 1.46 -2.82
CA THR A 42 6.11 2.39 -1.86
C THR A 42 4.72 1.86 -1.55
N PHE A 43 4.35 1.89 -0.28
CA PHE A 43 3.04 1.49 0.21
C PHE A 43 2.32 2.70 0.77
N VAL A 44 1.04 2.85 0.40
CA VAL A 44 0.18 3.95 0.85
C VAL A 44 -1.14 3.35 1.30
N SER A 45 -1.58 3.70 2.50
CA SER A 45 -2.87 3.28 3.04
C SER A 45 -3.91 4.38 2.93
N TYR A 46 -5.14 3.98 2.60
CA TYR A 46 -6.29 4.89 2.51
C TYR A 46 -7.47 4.35 3.29
N ARG A 47 -8.29 5.27 3.82
CA ARG A 47 -9.61 4.96 4.35
C ARG A 47 -10.57 6.12 4.11
N GLY A 48 -11.77 5.80 3.61
CA GLY A 48 -12.77 6.82 3.30
C GLY A 48 -12.27 7.89 2.33
N GLY A 49 -11.42 7.51 1.37
CA GLY A 49 -10.79 8.42 0.41
C GLY A 49 -9.66 9.29 0.97
N LYS A 50 -9.30 9.16 2.25
CA LYS A 50 -8.21 9.91 2.88
C LYS A 50 -6.98 9.01 3.04
N ARG A 51 -5.80 9.57 2.74
CA ARG A 51 -4.51 8.92 3.01
C ARG A 51 -4.31 8.86 4.52
N LEU A 52 -3.94 7.69 5.04
CA LEU A 52 -3.64 7.50 6.46
C LEU A 52 -2.13 7.48 6.71
N ASP A 53 -1.40 6.65 5.97
CA ASP A 53 0.03 6.46 6.17
C ASP A 53 0.73 6.07 4.87
N GLN A 54 2.05 6.23 4.85
CA GLN A 54 2.92 5.92 3.71
C GLN A 54 4.33 5.57 4.18
N PHE A 55 4.90 4.52 3.58
CA PHE A 55 6.33 4.25 3.70
C PHE A 55 6.90 3.68 2.39
N SER A 56 8.22 3.74 2.26
CA SER A 56 8.94 3.20 1.10
C SER A 56 9.97 2.15 1.52
N GLY A 57 10.29 1.25 0.60
CA GLY A 57 11.18 0.12 0.81
C GLY A 57 10.43 -1.19 1.08
N ALA A 58 11.11 -2.30 0.87
CA ALA A 58 10.58 -3.65 1.06
C ALA A 58 10.54 -4.07 2.55
N ASP A 59 10.03 -3.21 3.42
CA ASP A 59 9.88 -3.47 4.85
C ASP A 59 8.65 -4.33 5.12
N ARG A 60 8.90 -5.57 5.55
CA ARG A 60 7.86 -6.56 5.84
C ARG A 60 7.08 -6.24 7.12
N ALA A 61 7.76 -5.71 8.14
CA ALA A 61 7.15 -5.42 9.43
C ALA A 61 6.26 -4.18 9.31
N ALA A 62 6.73 -3.13 8.63
CA ALA A 62 5.93 -1.95 8.35
C ALA A 62 4.67 -2.28 7.54
N LEU A 63 4.78 -3.16 6.53
CA LEU A 63 3.62 -3.60 5.75
C LEU A 63 2.57 -4.33 6.60
N GLN A 64 3.02 -5.25 7.46
CA GLN A 64 2.12 -5.98 8.36
C GLN A 64 1.39 -5.02 9.31
N LEU A 65 2.15 -4.12 9.97
CA LEU A 65 1.58 -3.12 10.88
C LEU A 65 0.56 -2.22 10.19
N MET A 66 0.83 -1.78 8.96
CA MET A 66 -0.10 -0.97 8.16
C MET A 66 -1.41 -1.72 7.89
N VAL A 67 -1.34 -3.00 7.53
CA VAL A 67 -2.53 -3.83 7.27
C VAL A 67 -3.31 -4.11 8.56
N ASP A 68 -2.63 -4.39 9.66
CA ASP A 68 -3.25 -4.60 10.98
C ASP A 68 -3.96 -3.34 11.49
N ALA A 69 -3.39 -2.16 11.23
CA ALA A 69 -4.04 -0.87 11.54
C ALA A 69 -5.31 -0.64 10.68
N LEU A 70 -5.25 -1.03 9.40
CA LEU A 70 -6.39 -0.92 8.49
C LEU A 70 -7.52 -1.91 8.84
N SER A 71 -7.20 -3.08 9.38
CA SER A 71 -8.20 -4.09 9.79
C SER A 71 -8.83 -3.76 11.14
N SER A 72 -8.05 -3.24 12.09
CA SER A 72 -8.52 -2.99 13.46
C SER A 72 -9.39 -1.76 13.63
N ALA A 73 -9.19 -0.71 12.81
CA ALA A 73 -9.97 0.51 12.97
C ALA A 73 -11.36 0.46 12.26
N ALA A 74 -11.88 -0.74 11.98
CA ALA A 74 -13.30 -0.99 11.72
C ALA A 74 -14.01 -1.29 13.05
N ALA A 75 -14.25 -0.25 13.85
CA ALA A 75 -15.13 -0.27 15.02
C ALA A 75 -15.93 1.03 15.03
#